data_AF-A0A0B1TL81-F1
#
_entry.id   AF-A0A0B1TL81-F1
#
_cell.length_a   1.000
_cell.length_b   1.000
_cell.length_c   1.000
_cell.angle_alpha   90.00
_cell.angle_beta   90.00
_cell.angle_gamma   90.00
#
_symmetry.space_group_name_H-M   'P 1'
#
loop_
_entity.id
_entity.type
_entity.pdbx_description
1 polymer ?
#
loop_
_entity_poly.entity_id
_entity_poly.type
_entity_poly.pdbx_seq_one_letter_code
_entity_poly.pdbx_strand_id
1 'polypeptide(L)'
;MEQLTLTSRAFFNNVLGEYEEFLTKRFKYDKVLPMNTGVEACESAVKLARRWAYDKKKVPENKAKVVFAENNFWGRSIAAVSASTDPESYGGFGPFVPLFEKIPFNDLSALEKAVSDPNTAAFMVEPIQGEAGVVLPDDGYLKGASELCRKHNVLFITDEVQSGLGRTG
;
A
#
# COMPACT_ATOMS: atom_id res chain seq x y z
N MET A 1 23.12 -4.91 -34.97
CA MET A 1 22.91 -5.55 -33.65
C MET A 1 21.43 -5.46 -33.35
N GLU A 2 20.82 -6.57 -32.94
CA GLU A 2 19.43 -6.59 -32.49
C GLU A 2 19.36 -6.10 -31.02
N GLN A 3 18.34 -5.33 -30.69
CA GLN A 3 18.11 -4.81 -29.34
C GLN A 3 17.17 -5.75 -28.59
N LEU A 4 17.62 -6.25 -27.43
CA LEU A 4 16.79 -7.06 -26.53
C LEU A 4 15.84 -6.17 -25.72
N THR A 5 14.55 -6.49 -25.74
CA THR A 5 13.52 -5.73 -25.01
C THR A 5 13.33 -6.18 -23.57
N LEU A 6 13.83 -7.37 -23.20
CA LEU A 6 13.73 -7.93 -21.85
C LEU A 6 15.00 -8.70 -21.49
N THR A 7 15.59 -8.36 -20.34
CA THR A 7 16.83 -8.98 -19.84
C THR A 7 16.66 -9.60 -18.45
N SER A 8 15.46 -9.56 -17.86
CA SER A 8 15.23 -9.86 -16.44
C SER A 8 16.10 -8.99 -15.49
N ARG A 9 15.93 -9.14 -14.17
CA ARG A 9 16.80 -8.48 -13.18
C ARG A 9 18.09 -9.25 -12.88
N ALA A 10 18.27 -10.43 -13.49
CA ALA A 10 19.48 -11.24 -13.32
C ALA A 10 20.68 -10.69 -14.11
N PHE A 11 20.43 -9.87 -15.13
CA PHE A 11 21.46 -9.22 -15.93
C PHE A 11 21.38 -7.70 -15.79
N PHE A 12 22.54 -7.05 -15.80
CA PHE A 12 22.58 -5.60 -15.96
C PHE A 12 22.04 -5.21 -17.32
N ASN A 13 21.29 -4.11 -17.35
CA ASN A 13 20.91 -3.43 -18.58
C ASN A 13 21.15 -1.92 -18.42
N ASN A 14 21.23 -1.24 -19.54
CA ASN A 14 21.60 0.18 -19.62
C ASN A 14 20.43 1.15 -19.39
N VAL A 15 19.25 0.66 -18.99
CA VAL A 15 18.04 1.51 -18.86
C VAL A 15 17.47 1.51 -17.44
N LEU A 16 17.54 0.38 -16.71
CA LEU A 16 16.94 0.24 -15.38
C LEU A 16 17.52 1.26 -14.39
N GLY A 17 18.84 1.43 -14.34
CA GLY A 17 19.46 2.37 -13.40
C GLY A 17 19.07 3.83 -13.65
N GLU A 18 19.00 4.25 -14.92
CA GLU A 18 18.58 5.61 -15.29
C GLU A 18 17.11 5.86 -14.91
N TYR A 19 16.25 4.87 -15.14
CA TYR A 19 14.85 4.91 -14.74
C TYR A 19 14.68 4.98 -13.21
N GLU A 20 15.41 4.15 -12.47
CA GLU A 20 15.36 4.14 -11.00
C GLU A 20 15.86 5.48 -10.41
N GLU A 21 16.95 6.04 -10.96
CA GLU A 21 17.48 7.35 -10.56
C GLU A 21 16.50 8.49 -10.87
N PHE A 22 15.89 8.48 -12.06
CA PHE A 22 14.91 9.48 -12.44
C PHE A 22 13.72 9.51 -11.46
N LEU A 23 13.14 8.34 -11.16
CA LEU A 23 11.98 8.26 -10.26
C LEU A 23 12.33 8.66 -8.84
N THR A 24 13.43 8.14 -8.29
CA THR A 24 13.86 8.45 -6.93
C THR A 24 14.10 9.94 -6.73
N LYS A 25 14.75 10.62 -7.70
CA LYS A 25 14.91 12.08 -7.67
C LYS A 25 13.58 12.82 -7.81
N ARG A 26 12.70 12.40 -8.74
CA ARG A 26 11.43 13.08 -9.03
C ARG A 26 10.47 13.06 -7.84
N PHE A 27 10.40 11.92 -7.15
CA PHE A 27 9.47 11.69 -6.03
C PHE A 27 10.13 11.79 -4.65
N LYS A 28 11.44 12.05 -4.59
CA LYS A 28 12.22 12.22 -3.35
C LYS A 28 12.17 10.99 -2.44
N TYR A 29 12.36 9.81 -3.04
CA TYR A 29 12.51 8.54 -2.32
C TYR A 29 13.92 7.99 -2.50
N ASP A 30 14.43 7.27 -1.49
CA ASP A 30 15.77 6.67 -1.55
C ASP A 30 15.86 5.45 -2.49
N LYS A 31 14.73 4.78 -2.74
CA LYS A 31 14.65 3.54 -3.51
C LYS A 31 13.33 3.45 -4.26
N VAL A 32 13.34 2.69 -5.36
CA VAL A 32 12.14 2.28 -6.10
C VAL A 32 12.23 0.79 -6.41
N LEU A 33 11.07 0.13 -6.42
CA LEU A 33 10.94 -1.27 -6.83
C LEU A 33 9.89 -1.33 -7.96
N PRO A 34 10.32 -1.44 -9.23
CA PRO A 34 9.40 -1.53 -10.35
C PRO A 34 8.72 -2.91 -10.37
N MET A 35 7.40 -2.90 -10.52
CA MET A 35 6.55 -4.08 -10.75
C MET A 35 5.75 -3.88 -12.05
N ASN A 36 4.93 -4.84 -12.44
CA ASN A 36 4.20 -4.80 -13.72
C ASN A 36 2.79 -4.22 -13.56
N THR A 37 2.15 -4.44 -12.41
CA THR A 37 0.76 -4.04 -12.14
C THR A 37 0.61 -3.33 -10.80
N GLY A 38 -0.48 -2.58 -10.62
CA GLY A 38 -0.81 -1.92 -9.35
C GLY A 38 -0.93 -2.93 -8.19
N VAL A 39 -1.57 -4.07 -8.41
CA VAL A 39 -1.71 -5.11 -7.37
C VAL A 39 -0.36 -5.66 -6.93
N GLU A 40 0.60 -5.84 -7.85
CA GLU A 40 1.96 -6.28 -7.49
C GLU A 40 2.72 -5.22 -6.69
N ALA A 41 2.50 -3.93 -6.98
CA ALA A 41 3.09 -2.83 -6.20
C ALA A 41 2.55 -2.83 -4.77
N CYS A 42 1.23 -2.96 -4.60
CA CYS A 42 0.57 -2.98 -3.29
C CYS A 42 0.89 -4.27 -2.50
N GLU A 43 0.94 -5.44 -3.14
CA GLU A 43 1.46 -6.69 -2.54
C GLU A 43 2.90 -6.50 -2.02
N SER A 44 3.75 -5.85 -2.83
CA SER A 44 5.14 -5.57 -2.43
C SER A 44 5.20 -4.62 -1.25
N ALA A 45 4.36 -3.58 -1.21
CA ALA A 45 4.26 -2.65 -0.08
C ALA A 45 3.82 -3.36 1.21
N VAL A 46 2.79 -4.22 1.14
CA VAL A 46 2.33 -5.04 2.28
C VAL A 46 3.43 -5.98 2.78
N LYS A 47 4.15 -6.65 1.86
CA LYS A 47 5.27 -7.53 2.21
C LYS A 47 6.42 -6.76 2.89
N LEU A 48 6.79 -5.61 2.34
CA LEU A 48 7.82 -4.74 2.92
C LEU A 48 7.41 -4.27 4.32
N ALA A 49 6.15 -3.88 4.51
CA ALA A 49 5.64 -3.44 5.80
C ALA A 49 5.67 -4.56 6.84
N ARG A 50 5.20 -5.77 6.50
CA ARG A 50 5.28 -6.93 7.41
C ARG A 50 6.73 -7.28 7.73
N ARG A 51 7.61 -7.34 6.72
CA ARG A 51 9.03 -7.65 6.92
C ARG A 51 9.70 -6.62 7.83
N TRP A 52 9.46 -5.34 7.60
CA TRP A 52 9.93 -4.26 8.46
C TRP A 52 9.39 -4.39 9.88
N ALA A 53 8.12 -4.74 10.05
CA ALA A 53 7.52 -4.89 11.37
C ALA A 53 8.19 -6.00 12.19
N TYR A 54 8.51 -7.14 11.57
CA TYR A 54 9.25 -8.22 12.22
C TYR A 54 10.71 -7.83 12.50
N ASP A 55 11.42 -7.31 11.48
CA ASP A 55 12.86 -7.07 11.57
C ASP A 55 13.21 -5.86 12.44
N LYS A 56 12.40 -4.79 12.37
CA LYS A 56 12.70 -3.47 12.96
C LYS A 56 11.74 -3.11 14.10
N LYS A 57 10.42 -3.21 13.88
CA LYS A 57 9.43 -2.90 14.94
C LYS A 57 9.35 -3.98 16.03
N LYS A 58 9.90 -5.17 15.76
CA LYS A 58 9.92 -6.34 16.66
C LYS A 58 8.53 -6.88 17.02
N VAL A 59 7.59 -6.76 16.08
CA VAL A 59 6.30 -7.46 16.18
C VAL A 59 6.57 -8.96 16.21
N PRO A 60 5.89 -9.76 17.07
CA PRO A 60 6.05 -11.20 17.08
C PRO A 60 5.74 -11.83 15.72
N GLU A 61 6.41 -12.92 15.40
CA GLU A 61 6.23 -13.64 14.13
C GLU A 61 4.75 -13.97 13.89
N ASN A 62 4.30 -13.81 12.64
CA ASN A 62 2.91 -14.03 12.23
C ASN A 62 1.86 -13.18 12.97
N LYS A 63 2.25 -12.06 13.60
CA LYS A 63 1.32 -11.12 14.25
C LYS A 63 1.19 -9.76 13.56
N ALA A 64 1.99 -9.47 12.54
CA ALA A 64 1.94 -8.18 11.83
C ALA A 64 0.61 -7.94 11.11
N LYS A 65 -0.11 -6.93 11.61
CA LYS A 65 -1.42 -6.49 11.10
C LYS A 65 -1.25 -5.34 10.11
N VAL A 66 -2.07 -5.32 9.06
CA VAL A 66 -2.16 -4.20 8.12
C VAL A 66 -3.59 -3.67 8.15
N VAL A 67 -3.72 -2.35 8.27
CA VAL A 67 -5.01 -1.66 8.32
C VAL A 67 -5.31 -1.11 6.94
N PHE A 68 -6.55 -1.26 6.49
CA PHE A 68 -7.08 -0.75 5.23
C PHE A 68 -8.33 0.08 5.50
N ALA A 69 -8.60 1.08 4.67
CA ALA A 69 -9.89 1.76 4.67
C ALA A 69 -10.98 0.86 4.08
N GLU A 70 -12.19 0.86 4.62
CA GLU A 70 -13.36 0.23 4.00
C GLU A 70 -13.59 0.81 2.60
N ASN A 71 -14.14 -0.01 1.68
CA ASN A 71 -14.33 0.30 0.26
C ASN A 71 -13.03 0.52 -0.53
N ASN A 72 -11.88 0.10 0.01
CA ASN A 72 -10.61 0.14 -0.72
C ASN A 72 -10.65 -0.71 -2.00
N PHE A 73 -9.86 -0.30 -2.99
CA PHE A 73 -9.53 -1.12 -4.14
C PHE A 73 -8.05 -1.00 -4.49
N TRP A 74 -7.32 -2.12 -4.34
CA TRP A 74 -5.90 -2.19 -4.73
C TRP A 74 -5.57 -3.41 -5.59
N GLY A 75 -6.59 -4.11 -6.09
CA GLY A 75 -6.42 -5.21 -7.04
C GLY A 75 -7.34 -6.40 -6.83
N ARG A 76 -6.97 -7.52 -7.46
CA ARG A 76 -7.77 -8.76 -7.52
C ARG A 76 -7.00 -10.02 -7.08
N SER A 77 -5.81 -9.87 -6.48
CA SER A 77 -5.12 -11.01 -5.86
C SER A 77 -5.90 -11.51 -4.63
N ILE A 78 -5.58 -12.71 -4.14
CA ILE A 78 -6.19 -13.22 -2.90
C ILE A 78 -5.96 -12.25 -1.73
N ALA A 79 -4.78 -11.63 -1.61
CA ALA A 79 -4.55 -10.64 -0.56
C ALA A 79 -5.40 -9.38 -0.76
N ALA A 80 -5.51 -8.90 -2.01
CA ALA A 80 -6.36 -7.74 -2.32
C ALA A 80 -7.81 -7.95 -1.91
N VAL A 81 -8.41 -9.06 -2.34
CA VAL A 81 -9.80 -9.36 -2.01
C VAL A 81 -9.99 -9.70 -0.52
N SER A 82 -8.94 -10.11 0.19
CA SER A 82 -8.98 -10.32 1.66
C SER A 82 -9.17 -9.00 2.43
N ALA A 83 -8.69 -7.88 1.88
CA ALA A 83 -8.85 -6.54 2.43
C ALA A 83 -10.14 -5.85 1.95
N SER A 84 -10.88 -6.43 1.01
CA SER A 84 -12.10 -5.84 0.47
C SER A 84 -13.28 -5.92 1.46
N THR A 85 -14.19 -4.96 1.33
CA THR A 85 -15.53 -4.97 1.94
C THR A 85 -16.65 -5.17 0.91
N ASP A 86 -16.32 -5.27 -0.37
CA ASP A 86 -17.27 -5.50 -1.47
C ASP A 86 -17.47 -7.02 -1.69
N PRO A 87 -18.67 -7.57 -1.41
CA PRO A 87 -18.96 -8.99 -1.59
C PRO A 87 -18.76 -9.50 -3.02
N GLU A 88 -18.97 -8.65 -4.04
CA GLU A 88 -18.74 -9.03 -5.43
C GLU A 88 -17.24 -9.22 -5.72
N SER A 89 -16.38 -8.55 -4.95
CA SER A 89 -14.94 -8.65 -5.09
C SER A 89 -14.32 -9.85 -4.36
N TYR A 90 -14.88 -10.32 -3.24
CA TYR A 90 -14.27 -11.43 -2.46
C TYR A 90 -15.10 -12.73 -2.42
N GLY A 91 -16.37 -12.72 -2.85
CA GLY A 91 -17.28 -13.85 -2.77
C GLY A 91 -16.73 -15.13 -3.41
N GLY A 92 -16.66 -16.22 -2.63
CA GLY A 92 -16.25 -17.54 -3.14
C GLY A 92 -14.74 -17.79 -3.28
N PHE A 93 -13.87 -16.86 -2.88
CA PHE A 93 -12.41 -16.98 -3.05
C PHE A 93 -11.63 -17.39 -1.79
N GLY A 94 -12.31 -17.77 -0.71
CA GLY A 94 -11.67 -18.14 0.57
C GLY A 94 -10.80 -19.40 0.50
N PRO A 95 -9.88 -19.61 1.46
CA PRO A 95 -9.66 -18.81 2.67
C PRO A 95 -8.85 -17.51 2.43
N PHE A 96 -9.09 -16.51 3.26
CA PHE A 96 -8.51 -15.16 3.12
C PHE A 96 -7.26 -14.95 3.97
N VAL A 97 -6.43 -13.98 3.56
CA VAL A 97 -5.23 -13.56 4.28
C VAL A 97 -5.63 -12.97 5.64
N PRO A 98 -5.13 -13.52 6.76
CA PRO A 98 -5.48 -13.01 8.08
C PRO A 98 -4.75 -11.70 8.38
N LEU A 99 -5.19 -11.05 9.46
CA LEU A 99 -4.59 -9.82 10.02
C LEU A 99 -4.64 -8.61 9.07
N PHE A 100 -5.65 -8.58 8.20
CA PHE A 100 -6.09 -7.39 7.48
C PHE A 100 -7.30 -6.80 8.21
N GLU A 101 -7.07 -5.71 8.92
CA GLU A 101 -8.12 -4.97 9.62
C GLU A 101 -8.68 -3.89 8.69
N LYS A 102 -9.99 -3.73 8.68
CA LYS A 102 -10.71 -2.74 7.88
C LYS A 102 -11.32 -1.71 8.83
N ILE A 103 -11.13 -0.43 8.54
CA ILE A 103 -11.69 0.68 9.31
C ILE A 103 -12.43 1.64 8.36
N PRO A 104 -13.46 2.37 8.83
CA PRO A 104 -14.13 3.37 8.00
C PRO A 104 -13.14 4.34 7.36
N PHE A 105 -13.32 4.61 6.07
CA PHE A 105 -12.57 5.68 5.39
C PHE A 105 -12.93 7.02 6.02
N ASN A 106 -11.96 7.95 6.03
CA ASN A 106 -12.16 9.31 6.55
C ASN A 106 -12.50 9.38 8.07
N ASP A 107 -12.08 8.37 8.86
CA ASP A 107 -12.25 8.34 10.31
C ASP A 107 -10.90 8.23 11.05
N LEU A 108 -10.41 9.37 11.54
CA LEU A 108 -9.15 9.42 12.31
C LEU A 108 -9.25 8.75 13.68
N SER A 109 -10.44 8.68 14.28
CA SER A 109 -10.62 8.04 15.59
C SER A 109 -10.55 6.52 15.46
N ALA A 110 -11.16 5.97 14.41
CA ALA A 110 -11.03 4.56 14.06
C ALA A 110 -9.58 4.22 13.71
N LEU A 111 -8.90 5.08 12.95
CA LEU A 111 -7.48 4.89 12.64
C LEU A 111 -6.61 4.91 13.89
N GLU A 112 -6.75 5.89 14.78
CA GLU A 112 -5.97 5.97 16.03
C GLU A 112 -6.13 4.70 16.86
N LYS A 113 -7.36 4.20 16.99
CA LYS A 113 -7.64 2.93 17.67
C LYS A 113 -6.90 1.78 17.00
N ALA A 114 -6.97 1.64 15.68
CA ALA A 114 -6.34 0.53 14.96
C ALA A 114 -4.80 0.57 15.02
N VAL A 115 -4.18 1.76 14.91
CA VAL A 115 -2.72 1.92 14.96
C VAL A 115 -2.15 1.90 16.38
N SER A 116 -3.00 2.03 17.41
CA SER A 116 -2.58 1.88 18.82
C SER A 116 -2.16 0.44 19.18
N ASP A 117 -2.60 -0.56 18.42
CA ASP A 117 -2.13 -1.94 18.55
C ASP A 117 -0.63 -2.03 18.20
N PRO A 118 0.23 -2.52 19.11
CA PRO A 118 1.66 -2.61 18.87
C PRO A 118 2.03 -3.53 17.70
N ASN A 119 1.12 -4.42 17.27
CA ASN A 119 1.33 -5.32 16.14
C ASN A 119 0.97 -4.71 14.77
N THR A 120 0.41 -3.50 14.73
CA THR A 120 0.10 -2.81 13.47
C THR A 120 1.38 -2.45 12.73
N ALA A 121 1.57 -2.98 11.53
CA ALA A 121 2.72 -2.73 10.69
C ALA A 121 2.52 -1.50 9.79
N ALA A 122 1.35 -1.39 9.18
CA ALA A 122 1.03 -0.32 8.24
C ALA A 122 -0.46 0.03 8.22
N PHE A 123 -0.74 1.24 7.75
CA PHE A 123 -2.03 1.66 7.23
C PHE A 123 -1.88 1.94 5.73
N MET A 124 -2.71 1.31 4.91
CA MET A 124 -2.74 1.52 3.46
C MET A 124 -4.04 2.19 3.06
N VAL A 125 -3.94 3.30 2.32
CA VAL A 125 -5.08 4.14 1.98
C VAL A 125 -4.89 4.78 0.61
N GLU A 126 -5.98 4.90 -0.14
CA GLU A 126 -6.04 5.72 -1.34
C GLU A 126 -6.25 7.20 -0.93
N PRO A 127 -5.51 8.17 -1.49
CA PRO A 127 -5.77 9.58 -1.23
C PRO A 127 -7.19 10.04 -1.60
N ILE A 128 -7.76 9.42 -2.63
CA ILE A 128 -9.15 9.54 -3.07
C ILE A 128 -9.57 8.11 -3.43
N GLN A 129 -10.67 7.60 -2.87
CA GLN A 129 -11.11 6.24 -3.20
C GLN A 129 -11.77 6.23 -4.58
N GLY A 130 -11.12 5.57 -5.53
CA GLY A 130 -11.53 5.57 -6.93
C GLY A 130 -12.77 4.74 -7.18
N GLU A 131 -12.61 3.43 -7.04
CA GLU A 131 -13.65 2.42 -7.32
C GLU A 131 -14.83 2.50 -6.33
N ALA A 132 -14.64 3.15 -5.17
CA ALA A 132 -15.72 3.44 -4.23
C ALA A 132 -16.70 4.53 -4.72
N GLY A 133 -16.49 5.08 -5.93
CA GLY A 133 -17.32 6.14 -6.50
C GLY A 133 -16.72 7.54 -6.35
N VAL A 134 -15.39 7.65 -6.44
CA VAL A 134 -14.66 8.93 -6.36
C VAL A 134 -14.94 9.67 -5.05
N VAL A 135 -14.61 9.01 -3.93
CA VAL A 135 -14.83 9.55 -2.58
C VAL A 135 -13.63 10.39 -2.15
N LEU A 136 -13.84 11.70 -2.02
CA LEU A 136 -12.85 12.62 -1.48
C LEU A 136 -12.89 12.57 0.05
N PRO A 137 -11.73 12.55 0.74
CA PRO A 137 -11.70 12.67 2.19
C PRO A 137 -11.94 14.11 2.64
N ASP A 138 -12.20 14.30 3.93
CA ASP A 138 -12.24 15.62 4.54
C ASP A 138 -10.85 16.27 4.55
N ASP A 139 -10.84 17.61 4.56
CA ASP A 139 -9.63 18.39 4.70
C ASP A 139 -8.85 17.96 5.96
N GLY A 140 -7.57 17.66 5.76
CA GLY A 140 -6.66 17.27 6.83
C GLY A 140 -6.68 15.78 7.20
N TYR A 141 -7.58 14.96 6.64
CA TYR A 141 -7.61 13.52 6.92
C TYR A 141 -6.27 12.83 6.62
N LEU A 142 -5.72 12.98 5.40
CA LEU A 142 -4.47 12.32 5.03
C LEU A 142 -3.28 12.80 5.87
N LYS A 143 -3.27 14.09 6.23
CA LYS A 143 -2.24 14.65 7.12
C LYS A 143 -2.36 14.03 8.51
N GLY A 144 -3.55 14.01 9.10
CA GLY A 144 -3.81 13.39 10.40
C GLY A 144 -3.49 11.90 10.40
N ALA A 145 -3.82 11.18 9.33
CA ALA A 145 -3.51 9.77 9.19
C ALA A 145 -2.00 9.50 9.16
N SER A 146 -1.24 10.30 8.40
CA SER A 146 0.22 10.23 8.36
C SER A 146 0.84 10.53 9.73
N GLU A 147 0.33 11.55 10.43
CA GLU A 147 0.79 11.94 11.77
C GLU A 147 0.51 10.86 12.82
N LEU A 148 -0.68 10.25 12.80
CA LEU A 148 -1.04 9.12 13.66
C LEU A 148 -0.16 7.89 13.39
N CYS A 149 0.05 7.53 12.12
CA CYS A 149 0.93 6.43 11.76
C CYS A 149 2.35 6.66 12.29
N ARG A 150 2.88 7.88 12.10
CA ARG A 150 4.20 8.27 12.61
C ARG A 150 4.28 8.18 14.13
N LYS A 151 3.29 8.72 14.84
CA LYS A 151 3.20 8.68 16.32
C LYS A 151 3.27 7.25 16.87
N HIS A 152 2.64 6.30 16.19
CA HIS A 152 2.57 4.89 16.62
C HIS A 152 3.63 3.98 15.98
N ASN A 153 4.62 4.56 15.30
CA ASN A 153 5.64 3.81 14.54
C ASN A 153 4.97 2.76 13.62
N VAL A 154 4.06 3.22 12.76
CA VAL A 154 3.32 2.46 11.75
C VAL A 154 3.66 3.07 10.39
N LEU A 155 3.88 2.24 9.38
CA LEU A 155 4.14 2.73 8.02
C LEU A 155 2.84 3.27 7.40
N PHE A 156 2.92 4.46 6.82
CA PHE A 156 1.83 5.06 6.06
C PHE A 156 2.05 4.78 4.56
N ILE A 157 1.16 3.98 3.96
CA ILE A 157 1.23 3.59 2.55
C ILE A 157 0.10 4.31 1.81
N THR A 158 0.46 5.16 0.86
CA THR A 158 -0.48 5.85 -0.01
C THR A 158 -0.57 5.13 -1.35
N ASP A 159 -1.74 4.56 -1.66
CA ASP A 159 -2.02 3.99 -2.97
C ASP A 159 -2.40 5.10 -3.95
N GLU A 160 -1.42 5.54 -4.74
CA GLU A 160 -1.58 6.54 -5.79
C GLU A 160 -1.66 5.94 -7.20
N VAL A 161 -2.00 4.65 -7.33
CA VAL A 161 -2.12 4.00 -8.65
C VAL A 161 -3.13 4.71 -9.54
N GLN A 162 -4.25 5.19 -8.97
CA GLN A 162 -5.28 5.93 -9.72
C GLN A 162 -5.15 7.45 -9.58
N SER A 163 -4.83 7.94 -8.38
CA SER A 163 -4.85 9.38 -8.03
C SER A 163 -3.52 10.10 -8.29
N GLY A 164 -2.43 9.37 -8.53
CA GLY A 164 -1.11 9.95 -8.74
C GLY A 164 -0.87 10.53 -10.14
N LEU A 165 0.39 10.84 -10.42
CA LEU A 165 0.90 11.25 -11.74
C LEU A 165 0.13 12.42 -12.39
N GLY A 166 -0.27 13.41 -11.59
CA GLY A 166 -0.93 14.64 -12.07
C GLY A 166 -2.43 14.51 -12.33
N ARG A 167 -3.07 13.40 -11.92
CA ARG A 167 -4.52 13.19 -12.07
C ARG A 167 -5.35 14.27 -11.36
N THR A 168 -4.86 14.77 -10.22
CA THR A 168 -5.60 15.68 -9.33
C THR A 168 -5.17 17.14 -9.45
N GLY A 169 -4.39 17.49 -10.47
CA GLY A 169 -3.79 18.82 -10.68
C GLY A 169 -2.32 18.88 -10.29
#